data_AF-A0A7S2BPA8-F1
#
_entry.id   AF-A0A7S2BPA8-F1
#
_cell.length_a   1.000
_cell.length_b   1.000
_cell.length_c   1.000
_cell.angle_alpha   90.00
_cell.angle_beta   90.00
_cell.angle_gamma   90.00
#
_symmetry.space_group_name_H-M   'P 1'
#
loop_
_entity.id
_entity.type
_entity.pdbx_description
1 polymer ?
#
loop_
_entity_poly.entity_id
_entity_poly.type
_entity_poly.pdbx_seq_one_letter_code
_entity_poly.pdbx_strand_id
1 'polypeptide(L)'
;WDANKLSKEDEWIGKLDHEAFRKDVQDLGKKLAEQQGPADVAHLHKIVMWSRFCSYFGAATCWIPMLPVQLMSVFLMSCGTMSRWTIIGHHVCHGGFDKVDTTKRYNRFTFAVGSVTKRAKDWLDWMLVEAWNMEHNQLHHYHLGETTDPDLVEHNLAPLRGWPLPMFAKYLAVVWMACTWKWWYYAPNTYKQLKVNKLRREGHQISEEEAAVPCTIDLSFLIGGCQFFGPMEFFWKVLGPYFFVRFMLTPLPFLAFDVAVGGNGVYAKTAMYSLVFAEILTNIHSFIIIATNHAGDDLYRFNCHCTPRSCTFFLRQVISSVNYPLGTDLCDFMHGWLNYQIEHHLWPDLSMLSYQKAAPIMLEICKKHNVPYIKHNVFWRLKKLTDIMVNKASMRKFPVAFEYAPDISEVQH
;
A
#
# COMPACT_ATOMS: atom_id res chain seq x y z
N TRP A 1 -26.39 3.27 4.34
CA TRP A 1 -26.77 2.89 2.97
C TRP A 1 -28.12 3.53 2.65
N ASP A 2 -29.15 3.27 3.45
CA ASP A 2 -30.56 3.64 3.13
C ASP A 2 -30.96 5.09 3.49
N ALA A 3 -30.00 6.01 3.52
CA ALA A 3 -30.28 7.40 3.86
C ALA A 3 -30.93 8.13 2.67
N ASN A 4 -32.17 8.57 2.83
CA ASN A 4 -32.91 9.36 1.83
C ASN A 4 -32.76 10.89 2.02
N LYS A 5 -32.02 11.30 3.05
CA LYS A 5 -31.73 12.71 3.36
C LYS A 5 -30.26 12.87 3.71
N LEU A 6 -29.60 13.81 3.05
CA LEU A 6 -28.20 14.15 3.31
C LEU A 6 -28.06 14.95 4.62
N SER A 7 -26.98 14.68 5.34
CA SER A 7 -26.56 15.52 6.45
C SER A 7 -26.03 16.86 5.92
N LYS A 8 -25.88 17.87 6.78
CA LYS A 8 -25.32 19.17 6.38
C LYS A 8 -23.92 19.04 5.77
N GLU A 9 -23.12 18.09 6.28
CA GLU A 9 -21.76 17.82 5.81
C GLU A 9 -21.74 17.10 4.44
N ASP A 10 -22.87 16.53 4.03
CA ASP A 10 -23.00 15.72 2.81
C ASP A 10 -23.83 16.40 1.72
N GLU A 11 -24.33 17.61 1.97
CA GLU A 11 -25.15 18.35 1.00
C GLU A 11 -24.49 18.52 -0.37
N TRP A 12 -23.15 18.50 -0.42
CA TRP A 12 -22.40 18.57 -1.67
C TRP A 12 -22.72 17.40 -2.62
N ILE A 13 -23.06 16.21 -2.10
CA ILE A 13 -23.38 15.02 -2.89
C ILE A 13 -24.54 15.33 -3.86
N GLY A 14 -25.63 15.91 -3.33
CA GLY A 14 -26.82 16.24 -4.12
C GLY A 14 -26.67 17.44 -5.05
N LYS A 15 -25.55 18.16 -4.98
CA LYS A 15 -25.27 19.38 -5.77
C LYS A 15 -24.16 19.17 -6.81
N LEU A 16 -23.52 18.00 -6.83
CA LEU A 16 -22.37 17.71 -7.68
C LEU A 16 -22.79 17.56 -9.14
N ASP A 17 -22.19 18.37 -10.01
CA ASP A 17 -22.16 18.12 -11.45
C ASP A 17 -21.09 17.06 -11.76
N HIS A 18 -21.54 15.82 -11.91
CA HIS A 18 -20.67 14.65 -12.08
C HIS A 18 -19.83 14.72 -13.36
N GLU A 19 -20.44 15.17 -14.46
CA GLU A 19 -19.76 15.26 -15.76
C GLU A 19 -18.74 16.40 -15.79
N ALA A 20 -19.10 17.56 -15.24
CA ALA A 20 -18.16 18.68 -15.16
C ALA A 20 -16.97 18.36 -14.25
N PHE A 21 -17.20 17.69 -13.12
CA PHE A 21 -16.13 17.22 -12.24
C PHE A 21 -15.20 16.23 -12.94
N ARG A 22 -15.77 15.19 -13.58
CA ARG A 22 -15.00 14.22 -14.37
C ARG A 22 -14.15 14.89 -15.43
N LYS A 23 -14.72 15.84 -16.18
CA LYS A 23 -14.02 16.53 -17.27
C LYS A 23 -12.79 17.26 -16.74
N ASP A 24 -12.92 18.03 -15.67
CA ASP A 24 -11.80 18.78 -15.08
C ASP A 24 -10.69 17.83 -14.57
N VAL A 25 -11.07 16.71 -13.94
CA VAL A 25 -10.12 15.67 -13.48
C VAL A 25 -9.39 15.04 -14.66
N GLN A 26 -10.10 14.66 -15.72
CA GLN A 26 -9.49 14.06 -16.91
C GLN A 26 -8.56 15.03 -17.65
N ASP A 27 -8.98 16.29 -17.80
CA ASP A 27 -8.18 17.33 -18.44
C ASP A 27 -6.86 17.57 -17.69
N LEU A 28 -6.90 17.60 -16.35
CA LEU A 28 -5.70 17.69 -15.52
C LEU A 28 -4.78 16.49 -15.72
N GLY A 29 -5.32 15.26 -15.64
CA GLY A 29 -4.54 14.03 -15.84
C GLY A 29 -3.85 13.98 -17.21
N LYS A 30 -4.58 14.34 -18.28
CA LYS A 30 -4.04 14.41 -19.64
C LYS A 30 -2.91 15.43 -19.73
N LYS A 31 -3.12 16.64 -19.21
CA LYS A 31 -2.12 17.70 -19.20
C LYS A 31 -0.84 17.27 -18.47
N LEU A 32 -0.97 16.62 -17.32
CA LEU A 32 0.18 16.13 -16.55
C LEU A 32 0.93 15.02 -17.29
N ALA A 33 0.21 14.08 -17.91
CA ALA A 33 0.80 13.01 -18.71
C ALA A 33 1.62 13.55 -19.89
N GLU A 34 1.14 14.60 -20.56
CA GLU A 34 1.83 15.28 -21.66
C GLU A 34 3.08 16.05 -21.20
N GLN A 35 3.16 16.43 -19.93
CA GLN A 35 4.26 17.19 -19.34
C GLN A 35 5.38 16.31 -18.76
N GLN A 36 5.21 14.99 -18.71
CA GLN A 36 6.25 14.10 -18.20
C GLN A 36 7.41 14.00 -19.19
N GLY A 37 8.63 13.92 -18.67
CA GLY A 37 9.81 13.82 -19.51
C GLY A 37 11.10 13.52 -18.74
N PRO A 38 12.26 14.03 -19.21
CA PRO A 38 13.55 13.76 -18.59
C PRO A 38 13.65 14.16 -17.12
N ALA A 39 12.91 15.20 -16.70
CA ALA A 39 12.89 15.66 -15.31
C ALA A 39 12.31 14.59 -14.36
N ASP A 40 11.27 13.86 -14.79
CA ASP A 40 10.64 12.79 -14.01
C ASP A 40 11.59 11.60 -13.83
N VAL A 41 12.32 11.23 -14.88
CA VAL A 41 13.34 10.16 -14.82
C VAL A 41 14.52 10.57 -13.94
N ALA A 42 14.98 11.83 -14.05
CA ALA A 42 16.03 12.36 -13.18
C ALA A 42 15.60 12.39 -11.71
N HIS A 43 14.34 12.76 -11.43
CA HIS A 43 13.76 12.70 -10.10
C HIS A 43 13.72 11.26 -9.57
N LEU A 44 13.23 10.30 -10.35
CA LEU A 44 13.28 8.88 -9.98
C LEU A 44 14.71 8.42 -9.65
N HIS A 45 15.70 8.77 -10.47
CA HIS A 45 17.10 8.40 -10.21
C HIS A 45 17.64 8.97 -8.90
N LYS A 46 17.27 10.20 -8.54
CA LYS A 46 17.59 10.78 -7.23
C LYS A 46 16.98 9.97 -6.10
N ILE A 47 15.72 9.58 -6.21
CA ILE A 47 15.03 8.77 -5.19
C ILE A 47 15.63 7.35 -5.10
N VAL A 48 15.98 6.74 -6.23
CA VAL A 48 16.70 5.46 -6.28
C VAL A 48 18.05 5.56 -5.59
N MET A 49 18.78 6.67 -5.78
CA MET A 49 20.04 6.93 -5.08
C MET A 49 19.84 7.01 -3.56
N TRP A 50 18.80 7.72 -3.08
CA TRP A 50 18.48 7.77 -1.65
C TRP A 50 18.13 6.39 -1.08
N SER A 51 17.29 5.63 -1.79
CA SER A 51 16.92 4.27 -1.41
C SER A 51 18.15 3.36 -1.32
N ARG A 52 19.05 3.44 -2.30
CA ARG A 52 20.32 2.67 -2.31
C ARG A 52 21.25 3.09 -1.18
N PHE A 53 21.39 4.38 -0.93
CA PHE A 53 22.18 4.88 0.21
C PHE A 53 21.65 4.29 1.52
N CYS A 54 20.33 4.40 1.77
CA CYS A 54 19.69 3.84 2.95
C CYS A 54 19.92 2.32 3.08
N SER A 55 19.75 1.60 1.96
CA SER A 55 19.90 0.14 1.92
C SER A 55 21.34 -0.31 2.19
N TYR A 56 22.31 0.26 1.46
CA TYR A 56 23.70 -0.17 1.51
C TYR A 56 24.42 0.33 2.75
N PHE A 57 24.25 1.60 3.11
CA PHE A 57 24.88 2.15 4.31
C PHE A 57 24.29 1.54 5.59
N GLY A 58 22.96 1.34 5.62
CA GLY A 58 22.31 0.62 6.71
C GLY A 58 22.83 -0.81 6.87
N ALA A 59 22.93 -1.57 5.78
CA ALA A 59 23.48 -2.94 5.81
C ALA A 59 24.96 -2.98 6.19
N ALA A 60 25.78 -2.06 5.67
CA ALA A 60 27.22 -1.99 5.95
C ALA A 60 27.54 -1.65 7.42
N THR A 61 26.61 -1.02 8.14
CA THR A 61 26.81 -0.57 9.52
C THR A 61 26.05 -1.39 10.56
N CYS A 62 25.14 -2.29 10.14
CA CYS A 62 24.20 -2.98 11.03
C CYS A 62 24.83 -3.90 12.09
N TRP A 63 26.10 -4.25 11.92
CA TRP A 63 26.87 -5.15 12.80
C TRP A 63 27.67 -4.39 13.88
N ILE A 64 27.74 -3.06 13.81
CA ILE A 64 28.53 -2.24 14.74
C ILE A 64 27.82 -2.17 16.09
N PRO A 65 28.43 -2.67 17.20
CA PRO A 65 27.78 -2.79 18.51
C PRO A 65 27.80 -1.46 19.28
N MET A 66 27.40 -0.38 18.63
CA MET A 66 27.23 0.94 19.21
C MET A 66 25.77 1.35 19.04
N LEU A 67 25.04 1.53 20.14
CA LEU A 67 23.60 1.80 20.10
C LEU A 67 23.19 2.92 19.11
N PRO A 68 23.88 4.09 19.05
CA PRO A 68 23.52 5.12 18.07
C PRO A 68 23.69 4.66 16.61
N VAL A 69 24.75 3.90 16.32
CA VAL A 69 25.00 3.35 14.98
C VAL A 69 23.95 2.30 14.65
N GLN A 70 23.62 1.44 15.60
CA GLN A 70 22.61 0.40 15.44
C GLN A 70 21.23 0.98 15.12
N LEU A 71 20.79 1.99 15.86
CA LEU A 71 19.51 2.68 15.63
C LEU A 71 19.48 3.36 14.25
N MET A 72 20.59 3.98 13.84
CA MET A 72 20.73 4.54 12.49
C MET A 72 20.66 3.44 11.42
N SER A 73 21.36 2.31 11.60
CA SER A 73 21.32 1.20 10.65
C SER A 73 19.91 0.61 10.51
N VAL A 74 19.19 0.45 11.62
CA VAL A 74 17.79 0.00 11.66
C VAL A 74 16.91 0.97 10.86
N PHE A 75 17.03 2.27 11.13
CA PHE A 75 16.26 3.30 10.43
C PHE A 75 16.54 3.31 8.93
N LEU A 76 17.82 3.30 8.53
CA LEU A 76 18.21 3.32 7.11
C LEU A 76 17.80 2.04 6.39
N MET A 77 17.96 0.86 6.99
CA MET A 77 17.50 -0.39 6.38
C MET A 77 15.97 -0.43 6.24
N SER A 78 15.23 0.16 7.18
CA SER A 78 13.79 0.34 7.10
C SER A 78 13.41 1.26 5.94
N CYS A 79 13.98 2.46 5.89
CA CYS A 79 13.78 3.43 4.79
C CYS A 79 14.15 2.84 3.43
N GLY A 80 15.24 2.08 3.34
CA GLY A 80 15.66 1.40 2.12
C GLY A 80 14.64 0.34 1.66
N THR A 81 14.09 -0.45 2.59
CA THR A 81 13.08 -1.46 2.28
C THR A 81 11.74 -0.84 1.90
N MET A 82 11.28 0.13 2.69
CA MET A 82 10.06 0.88 2.44
C MET A 82 10.11 1.59 1.09
N SER A 83 11.16 2.36 0.80
CA SER A 83 11.29 3.09 -0.48
C SER A 83 11.39 2.20 -1.73
N ARG A 84 11.99 1.00 -1.64
CA ARG A 84 11.96 0.04 -2.76
C ARG A 84 10.55 -0.42 -3.08
N TRP A 85 9.71 -0.59 -2.05
CA TRP A 85 8.32 -0.98 -2.20
C TRP A 85 7.42 0.21 -2.56
N THR A 86 7.16 1.12 -1.61
CA THR A 86 6.08 2.11 -1.68
C THR A 86 6.35 3.25 -2.65
N ILE A 87 7.63 3.46 -3.01
CA ILE A 87 8.06 4.53 -3.89
C ILE A 87 8.47 3.96 -5.25
N ILE A 88 9.60 3.26 -5.30
CA ILE A 88 10.18 2.80 -6.58
C ILE A 88 9.30 1.73 -7.22
N GLY A 89 9.11 0.60 -6.54
CA GLY A 89 8.31 -0.52 -7.05
C GLY A 89 6.89 -0.09 -7.35
N HIS A 90 6.24 0.57 -6.40
CA HIS A 90 4.87 1.07 -6.54
C HIS A 90 4.66 1.88 -7.82
N HIS A 91 5.45 2.95 -8.03
CA HIS A 91 5.22 3.86 -9.15
C HIS A 91 5.67 3.26 -10.48
N VAL A 92 6.72 2.42 -10.46
CA VAL A 92 7.17 1.71 -11.67
C VAL A 92 6.15 0.64 -12.10
N CYS A 93 5.57 -0.09 -11.15
CA CYS A 93 4.59 -1.13 -11.43
C CYS A 93 3.22 -0.58 -11.86
N HIS A 94 2.87 0.65 -11.50
CA HIS A 94 1.76 1.36 -12.15
C HIS A 94 2.12 1.96 -13.51
N GLY A 95 3.40 1.97 -13.86
CA GLY A 95 3.94 2.41 -15.14
C GLY A 95 4.12 3.91 -15.26
N GLY A 96 4.33 4.61 -14.14
CA GLY A 96 4.66 6.03 -14.05
C GLY A 96 5.81 6.49 -14.94
N PHE A 97 6.66 5.56 -15.37
CA PHE A 97 7.87 5.82 -16.15
C PHE A 97 7.90 5.15 -17.53
N ASP A 98 6.86 4.38 -17.92
CA ASP A 98 6.89 3.57 -19.15
C ASP A 98 7.12 4.38 -20.43
N LYS A 99 6.53 5.58 -20.47
CA LYS A 99 6.58 6.50 -21.61
C LYS A 99 7.84 7.36 -21.63
N VAL A 100 8.47 7.60 -20.47
CA VAL A 100 9.55 8.59 -20.32
C VAL A 100 10.93 7.98 -20.08
N ASP A 101 11.03 6.78 -19.49
CA ASP A 101 12.30 6.05 -19.38
C ASP A 101 12.64 5.35 -20.71
N THR A 102 13.52 5.98 -21.48
CA THR A 102 13.99 5.46 -22.79
C THR A 102 14.80 4.17 -22.66
N THR A 103 15.38 3.89 -21.50
CA THR A 103 16.17 2.66 -21.27
C THR A 103 15.30 1.44 -21.00
N LYS A 104 14.00 1.65 -20.73
CA LYS A 104 13.03 0.61 -20.32
C LYS A 104 13.45 -0.17 -19.06
N ARG A 105 14.31 0.42 -18.24
CA ARG A 105 14.78 -0.14 -16.97
C ARG A 105 13.66 -0.15 -15.93
N TYR A 106 12.84 0.89 -15.92
CA TYR A 106 11.73 1.10 -15.00
C TYR A 106 10.41 0.99 -15.76
N ASN A 107 10.07 -0.24 -16.16
CA ASN A 107 8.85 -0.55 -16.89
C ASN A 107 7.96 -1.53 -16.11
N ARG A 108 6.65 -1.31 -16.13
CA ARG A 108 5.69 -2.08 -15.33
C ARG A 108 5.71 -3.60 -15.58
N PHE A 109 6.10 -4.02 -16.78
CA PHE A 109 6.08 -5.43 -17.19
C PHE A 109 7.40 -6.16 -16.92
N THR A 110 8.50 -5.44 -16.67
CA THR A 110 9.84 -6.04 -16.56
C THR A 110 10.50 -5.82 -15.21
N PHE A 111 10.12 -4.77 -14.49
CA PHE A 111 10.67 -4.43 -13.18
C PHE A 111 10.35 -5.53 -12.16
N ALA A 112 11.38 -6.17 -11.58
CA ALA A 112 11.25 -7.23 -10.57
C ALA A 112 10.43 -8.49 -10.94
N VAL A 113 9.92 -8.62 -12.16
CA VAL A 113 9.03 -9.71 -12.61
C VAL A 113 9.79 -10.88 -13.24
N GLY A 114 9.31 -12.10 -12.99
CA GLY A 114 9.64 -13.31 -13.76
C GLY A 114 10.96 -14.00 -13.41
N SER A 115 11.73 -13.50 -12.44
CA SER A 115 12.95 -14.15 -11.96
C SER A 115 13.32 -13.72 -10.55
N VAL A 116 13.80 -14.66 -9.73
CA VAL A 116 14.31 -14.40 -8.37
C VAL A 116 15.48 -13.40 -8.42
N THR A 117 16.32 -13.44 -9.44
CA THR A 117 17.43 -12.49 -9.62
C THR A 117 16.93 -11.07 -9.88
N LYS A 118 15.92 -10.91 -10.75
CA LYS A 118 15.31 -9.60 -11.00
C LYS A 118 14.63 -9.07 -9.74
N ARG A 119 13.86 -9.92 -9.05
CA ARG A 119 13.26 -9.60 -7.76
C ARG A 119 14.32 -9.18 -6.74
N ALA A 120 15.39 -9.94 -6.58
CA ALA A 120 16.48 -9.65 -5.64
C ALA A 120 17.14 -8.29 -5.91
N LYS A 121 17.30 -7.92 -7.19
CA LYS A 121 17.90 -6.66 -7.61
C LYS A 121 16.97 -5.45 -7.44
N ASP A 122 15.69 -5.64 -7.76
CA ASP A 122 14.76 -4.53 -7.98
C ASP A 122 13.80 -4.34 -6.81
N TRP A 123 13.25 -5.44 -6.27
CA TRP A 123 12.24 -5.43 -5.22
C TRP A 123 12.27 -6.75 -4.43
N LEU A 124 13.29 -6.91 -3.59
CA LEU A 124 13.35 -8.02 -2.64
C LEU A 124 12.57 -7.62 -1.37
N ASP A 125 11.36 -8.16 -1.22
CA ASP A 125 10.48 -7.98 -0.06
C ASP A 125 9.62 -9.25 0.15
N TRP A 126 8.76 -9.27 1.16
CA TRP A 126 7.86 -10.38 1.53
C TRP A 126 6.79 -10.71 0.49
N MET A 127 6.62 -9.90 -0.55
CA MET A 127 5.62 -10.08 -1.60
C MET A 127 6.27 -10.41 -2.95
N LEU A 128 5.53 -11.11 -3.80
CA LEU A 128 5.83 -11.19 -5.23
C LEU A 128 5.25 -9.96 -5.92
N VAL A 129 5.99 -9.37 -6.86
CA VAL A 129 5.54 -8.17 -7.59
C VAL A 129 4.34 -8.49 -8.47
N GLU A 130 4.33 -9.68 -9.09
CA GLU A 130 3.19 -10.17 -9.85
C GLU A 130 1.93 -10.29 -8.99
N ALA A 131 2.09 -10.74 -7.75
CA ALA A 131 1.01 -10.92 -6.80
C ALA A 131 0.48 -9.59 -6.28
N TRP A 132 1.41 -8.71 -5.89
CA TRP A 132 1.10 -7.35 -5.47
C TRP A 132 0.40 -6.57 -6.59
N ASN A 133 0.80 -6.73 -7.86
CA ASN A 133 0.11 -6.11 -9.00
C ASN A 133 -1.35 -6.56 -9.17
N MET A 134 -1.69 -7.80 -8.81
CA MET A 134 -3.09 -8.27 -8.89
C MET A 134 -3.93 -7.63 -7.80
N GLU A 135 -3.49 -7.68 -6.56
CA GLU A 135 -4.26 -7.13 -5.44
C GLU A 135 -4.27 -5.60 -5.42
N HIS A 136 -3.11 -4.95 -5.58
CA HIS A 136 -3.02 -3.49 -5.54
C HIS A 136 -3.53 -2.86 -6.84
N ASN A 137 -2.89 -3.15 -7.97
CA ASN A 137 -3.16 -2.39 -9.20
C ASN A 137 -4.49 -2.75 -9.86
N GLN A 138 -4.95 -4.00 -9.74
CA GLN A 138 -6.16 -4.46 -10.42
C GLN A 138 -7.39 -4.51 -9.51
N LEU A 139 -7.23 -4.86 -8.24
CA LEU A 139 -8.35 -4.94 -7.31
C LEU A 139 -8.53 -3.63 -6.53
N HIS A 140 -7.58 -3.26 -5.67
CA HIS A 140 -7.69 -2.08 -4.79
C HIS A 140 -7.98 -0.77 -5.55
N HIS A 141 -7.23 -0.47 -6.62
CA HIS A 141 -7.44 0.73 -7.45
C HIS A 141 -8.82 0.80 -8.14
N TYR A 142 -9.45 -0.36 -8.39
CA TYR A 142 -10.72 -0.44 -9.11
C TYR A 142 -11.94 -0.61 -8.21
N HIS A 143 -11.72 -0.99 -6.95
CA HIS A 143 -12.74 -1.27 -5.96
C HIS A 143 -12.60 -0.39 -4.72
N LEU A 144 -11.85 0.71 -4.78
CA LEU A 144 -11.51 1.51 -3.60
C LEU A 144 -12.74 1.86 -2.73
N GLY A 145 -12.71 1.45 -1.47
CA GLY A 145 -13.78 1.67 -0.50
C GLY A 145 -15.02 0.77 -0.68
N GLU A 146 -15.03 -0.13 -1.66
CA GLU A 146 -16.06 -1.16 -1.84
C GLU A 146 -15.79 -2.36 -0.91
N THR A 147 -16.77 -3.24 -0.73
CA THR A 147 -16.61 -4.43 0.13
C THR A 147 -15.56 -5.42 -0.38
N THR A 148 -15.28 -5.40 -1.67
CA THR A 148 -14.24 -6.21 -2.32
C THR A 148 -12.84 -5.59 -2.25
N ASP A 149 -12.72 -4.37 -1.73
CA ASP A 149 -11.43 -3.71 -1.53
C ASP A 149 -10.61 -4.45 -0.45
N PRO A 150 -9.41 -4.97 -0.77
CA PRO A 150 -8.52 -5.61 0.20
C PRO A 150 -8.06 -4.64 1.31
N ASP A 151 -8.20 -3.33 1.09
CA ASP A 151 -7.77 -2.30 2.04
C ASP A 151 -8.95 -1.66 2.81
N LEU A 152 -10.18 -2.16 2.66
CA LEU A 152 -11.31 -1.72 3.48
C LEU A 152 -11.23 -2.28 4.91
N VAL A 153 -10.43 -1.61 5.74
CA VAL A 153 -10.09 -2.02 7.11
C VAL A 153 -11.31 -2.33 7.97
N GLU A 154 -12.38 -1.53 7.89
CA GLU A 154 -13.59 -1.77 8.70
C GLU A 154 -14.23 -3.12 8.38
N HIS A 155 -14.25 -3.52 7.10
CA HIS A 155 -14.79 -4.79 6.66
C HIS A 155 -13.86 -5.94 7.06
N ASN A 156 -12.58 -5.82 6.73
CA ASN A 156 -11.58 -6.88 6.96
C ASN A 156 -11.35 -7.18 8.45
N LEU A 157 -11.64 -6.22 9.33
CA LEU A 157 -11.55 -6.40 10.79
C LEU A 157 -12.91 -6.56 11.48
N ALA A 158 -13.98 -6.88 10.75
CA ALA A 158 -15.28 -7.18 11.35
C ALA A 158 -15.19 -8.21 12.51
N PRO A 159 -14.39 -9.29 12.44
CA PRO A 159 -14.19 -10.20 13.57
C PRO A 159 -13.60 -9.50 14.81
N LEU A 160 -12.47 -8.80 14.68
CA LEU A 160 -11.82 -8.08 15.79
C LEU A 160 -12.75 -7.03 16.41
N ARG A 161 -13.50 -6.32 15.56
CA ARG A 161 -14.50 -5.33 15.97
C ARG A 161 -15.60 -5.98 16.80
N GLY A 162 -16.10 -7.16 16.39
CA GLY A 162 -17.16 -7.90 17.06
C GLY A 162 -16.74 -8.71 18.29
N TRP A 163 -15.46 -9.02 18.48
CA TRP A 163 -15.01 -9.81 19.62
C TRP A 163 -15.29 -9.12 20.98
N PRO A 164 -15.75 -9.87 22.00
CA PRO A 164 -16.04 -9.36 23.34
C PRO A 164 -14.76 -9.19 24.18
N LEU A 165 -13.73 -8.58 23.60
CA LEU A 165 -12.45 -8.33 24.27
C LEU A 165 -12.43 -6.96 24.97
N PRO A 166 -11.74 -6.83 26.11
CA PRO A 166 -11.41 -5.53 26.68
C PRO A 166 -10.67 -4.64 25.67
N MET A 167 -10.90 -3.33 25.74
CA MET A 167 -10.37 -2.39 24.76
C MET A 167 -8.84 -2.41 24.65
N PHE A 168 -8.12 -2.59 25.76
CA PHE A 168 -6.65 -2.69 25.73
C PHE A 168 -6.17 -3.91 24.90
N ALA A 169 -6.89 -5.03 24.94
CA ALA A 169 -6.56 -6.22 24.17
C ALA A 169 -6.79 -6.00 22.67
N LYS A 170 -7.83 -5.25 22.29
CA LYS A 170 -8.04 -4.83 20.89
C LYS A 170 -6.89 -3.95 20.40
N TYR A 171 -6.42 -3.00 21.20
CA TYR A 171 -5.24 -2.20 20.84
C TYR A 171 -3.95 -3.02 20.76
N LEU A 172 -3.76 -4.02 21.63
CA LEU A 172 -2.62 -4.94 21.50
C LEU A 172 -2.66 -5.73 20.19
N ALA A 173 -3.85 -6.14 19.73
CA ALA A 173 -4.01 -6.77 18.41
C ALA A 173 -3.63 -5.81 17.27
N VAL A 174 -4.01 -4.52 17.36
CA VAL A 174 -3.59 -3.49 16.40
C VAL A 174 -2.07 -3.31 16.37
N VAL A 175 -1.43 -3.23 17.55
CA VAL A 175 0.04 -3.11 17.64
C VAL A 175 0.72 -4.33 17.04
N TRP A 176 0.24 -5.53 17.36
CA TRP A 176 0.79 -6.75 16.79
C TRP A 176 0.67 -6.75 15.26
N MET A 177 -0.49 -6.38 14.72
CA MET A 177 -0.68 -6.30 13.27
C MET A 177 0.23 -5.25 12.65
N ALA A 178 0.36 -4.05 13.24
CA ALA A 178 1.29 -3.03 12.77
C ALA A 178 2.73 -3.54 12.69
N CYS A 179 3.15 -4.45 13.57
CA CYS A 179 4.50 -5.04 13.58
C CYS A 179 4.70 -6.20 12.58
N THR A 180 3.63 -6.88 12.14
CA THR A 180 3.75 -8.17 11.42
C THR A 180 3.03 -8.24 10.07
N TRP A 181 2.13 -7.29 9.78
CA TRP A 181 1.13 -7.42 8.72
C TRP A 181 1.70 -7.73 7.32
N LYS A 182 2.90 -7.26 6.97
CA LYS A 182 3.46 -7.47 5.63
C LYS A 182 3.59 -8.96 5.28
N TRP A 183 4.20 -9.74 6.18
CA TRP A 183 4.41 -11.17 5.95
C TRP A 183 3.24 -12.01 6.46
N TRP A 184 2.58 -11.56 7.54
CA TRP A 184 1.51 -12.33 8.18
C TRP A 184 0.17 -12.25 7.43
N TYR A 185 -0.18 -11.09 6.88
CA TYR A 185 -1.48 -10.82 6.23
C TYR A 185 -1.33 -10.44 4.76
N TYR A 186 -0.47 -9.49 4.43
CA TYR A 186 -0.47 -8.88 3.10
C TYR A 186 0.16 -9.79 2.03
N ALA A 187 1.32 -10.38 2.31
CA ALA A 187 1.97 -11.34 1.42
C ALA A 187 1.09 -12.56 1.04
N PRO A 188 0.43 -13.26 1.99
CA PRO A 188 -0.46 -14.37 1.62
C PRO A 188 -1.71 -13.91 0.86
N ASN A 189 -2.31 -12.77 1.19
CA ASN A 189 -3.48 -12.26 0.45
C ASN A 189 -3.12 -11.83 -0.97
N THR A 190 -2.02 -11.11 -1.18
CA THR A 190 -1.59 -10.73 -2.55
C THR A 190 -1.36 -11.98 -3.41
N TYR A 191 -0.74 -13.02 -2.83
CA TYR A 191 -0.53 -14.30 -3.52
C TYR A 191 -1.83 -15.06 -3.77
N LYS A 192 -2.79 -14.99 -2.85
CA LYS A 192 -4.16 -15.51 -3.03
C LYS A 192 -4.81 -14.87 -4.25
N GLN A 193 -4.78 -13.55 -4.37
CA GLN A 193 -5.38 -12.85 -5.52
C GLN A 193 -4.72 -13.24 -6.84
N LEU A 194 -3.40 -13.46 -6.86
CA LEU A 194 -2.71 -14.00 -8.04
C LEU A 194 -3.22 -15.39 -8.44
N LYS A 195 -3.45 -16.27 -7.46
CA LYS A 195 -3.95 -17.63 -7.69
C LYS A 195 -5.40 -17.63 -8.14
N VAL A 196 -6.26 -16.84 -7.50
CA VAL A 196 -7.66 -16.63 -7.91
C VAL A 196 -7.72 -16.13 -9.35
N ASN A 197 -6.94 -15.10 -9.70
CA ASN A 197 -6.90 -14.56 -11.06
C ASN A 197 -6.48 -15.63 -12.09
N LYS A 198 -5.45 -16.42 -11.75
CA LYS A 198 -4.99 -17.53 -12.60
C LYS A 198 -6.10 -18.58 -12.80
N LEU A 199 -6.74 -19.03 -11.73
CA LEU A 199 -7.80 -20.04 -11.79
C LEU A 199 -9.01 -19.54 -12.59
N ARG A 200 -9.43 -18.28 -12.40
CA ARG A 200 -10.49 -17.64 -13.19
C ARG A 200 -10.13 -17.60 -14.68
N ARG A 201 -8.88 -17.30 -15.05
CA ARG A 201 -8.40 -17.37 -16.45
C ARG A 201 -8.39 -18.78 -17.03
N GLU A 202 -8.22 -19.79 -16.18
CA GLU A 202 -8.32 -21.20 -16.55
C GLU A 202 -9.78 -21.70 -16.62
N GLY A 203 -10.76 -20.82 -16.38
CA GLY A 203 -12.20 -21.12 -16.49
C GLY A 203 -12.87 -21.56 -15.20
N HIS A 204 -12.16 -21.60 -14.07
CA HIS A 204 -12.75 -21.94 -12.77
C HIS A 204 -13.67 -20.80 -12.28
N GLN A 205 -14.85 -21.16 -11.82
CA GLN A 205 -15.82 -20.23 -11.24
C GLN A 205 -15.51 -20.05 -9.75
N ILE A 206 -14.84 -18.94 -9.40
CA ILE A 206 -14.55 -18.56 -8.02
C ILE A 206 -15.35 -17.31 -7.69
N SER A 207 -16.28 -17.43 -6.75
CA SER A 207 -17.13 -16.31 -6.32
C SER A 207 -16.29 -15.19 -5.68
N GLU A 208 -16.82 -13.96 -5.65
CA GLU A 208 -16.13 -12.86 -4.96
C GLU A 208 -16.09 -13.06 -3.45
N GLU A 209 -17.12 -13.68 -2.86
CA GLU A 209 -17.12 -14.03 -1.44
C GLU A 209 -15.98 -14.99 -1.08
N GLU A 210 -15.77 -16.02 -1.91
CA GLU A 210 -14.69 -16.99 -1.73
C GLU A 210 -13.31 -16.34 -1.90
N ALA A 211 -13.16 -15.43 -2.87
CA ALA A 211 -11.93 -14.68 -3.10
C ALA A 211 -11.64 -13.64 -2.00
N ALA A 212 -12.67 -13.12 -1.33
CA ALA A 212 -12.55 -12.13 -0.27
C ALA A 212 -12.04 -12.73 1.05
N VAL A 213 -12.26 -14.03 1.32
CA VAL A 213 -11.82 -14.67 2.58
C VAL A 213 -10.32 -14.45 2.81
N PRO A 214 -9.91 -13.79 3.91
CA PRO A 214 -8.51 -13.46 4.13
C PRO A 214 -7.68 -14.71 4.40
N CYS A 215 -6.46 -14.71 3.87
CA CYS A 215 -5.45 -15.73 4.18
C CYS A 215 -4.40 -15.12 5.11
N THR A 216 -4.24 -15.67 6.30
CA THR A 216 -3.26 -15.20 7.29
C THR A 216 -2.37 -16.33 7.77
N ILE A 217 -1.09 -16.06 8.05
CA ILE A 217 -0.16 -17.10 8.53
C ILE A 217 -0.43 -17.38 10.01
N ASP A 218 -1.40 -18.24 10.28
CA ASP A 218 -1.74 -18.76 11.60
C ASP A 218 -1.66 -20.30 11.62
N LEU A 219 -2.14 -20.93 12.71
CA LEU A 219 -2.13 -22.38 12.82
C LEU A 219 -2.97 -23.05 11.73
N SER A 220 -4.09 -22.44 11.32
CA SER A 220 -4.96 -22.96 10.26
C SER A 220 -4.22 -22.97 8.92
N PHE A 221 -3.42 -21.94 8.62
CA PHE A 221 -2.62 -21.87 7.41
C PHE A 221 -1.68 -23.06 7.28
N LEU A 222 -0.99 -23.44 8.37
CA LEU A 222 -0.04 -24.55 8.39
C LEU A 222 -0.68 -25.92 8.12
N ILE A 223 -1.99 -26.05 8.36
CA ILE A 223 -2.76 -27.27 8.13
C ILE A 223 -3.67 -27.18 6.90
N GLY A 224 -3.45 -26.21 6.00
CA GLY A 224 -4.18 -26.09 4.73
C GLY A 224 -5.41 -25.17 4.75
N GLY A 225 -5.50 -24.24 5.70
CA GLY A 225 -6.59 -23.27 5.80
C GLY A 225 -6.67 -22.27 4.63
N CYS A 226 -5.63 -22.17 3.80
CA CYS A 226 -5.70 -21.46 2.52
C CYS A 226 -5.99 -22.42 1.37
N GLN A 227 -7.18 -22.30 0.77
CA GLN A 227 -7.63 -23.18 -0.31
C GLN A 227 -6.88 -23.00 -1.65
N PHE A 228 -6.16 -21.90 -1.84
CA PHE A 228 -5.60 -21.53 -3.16
C PHE A 228 -4.13 -21.93 -3.36
N PHE A 229 -3.40 -22.21 -2.28
CA PHE A 229 -1.99 -22.61 -2.33
C PHE A 229 -1.53 -23.25 -1.03
N GLY A 230 -0.52 -24.13 -1.12
CA GLY A 230 0.05 -24.80 0.05
C GLY A 230 1.14 -23.99 0.78
N PRO A 231 1.37 -24.21 2.09
CA PRO A 231 2.39 -23.50 2.87
C PRO A 231 3.80 -23.60 2.31
N MET A 232 4.20 -24.78 1.83
CA MET A 232 5.54 -25.01 1.28
C MET A 232 5.76 -24.27 -0.05
N GLU A 233 4.75 -24.24 -0.92
CA GLU A 233 4.82 -23.46 -2.16
C GLU A 233 4.99 -21.97 -1.83
N PHE A 234 4.15 -21.46 -0.93
CA PHE A 234 4.16 -20.06 -0.52
C PHE A 234 5.50 -19.67 0.11
N PHE A 235 6.03 -20.49 1.03
CA PHE A 235 7.32 -20.23 1.62
C PHE A 235 8.41 -20.15 0.55
N TRP A 236 8.60 -21.17 -0.28
CA TRP A 236 9.73 -21.19 -1.21
C TRP A 236 9.62 -20.19 -2.36
N LYS A 237 8.41 -19.87 -2.84
CA LYS A 237 8.22 -18.90 -3.94
C LYS A 237 8.15 -17.46 -3.45
N VAL A 238 7.50 -17.23 -2.30
CA VAL A 238 7.16 -15.89 -1.83
C VAL A 238 8.11 -15.45 -0.71
N LEU A 239 8.04 -16.05 0.48
CA LEU A 239 8.77 -15.55 1.67
C LEU A 239 10.27 -15.88 1.65
N GLY A 240 10.61 -17.08 1.21
CA GLY A 240 11.92 -17.70 1.28
C GLY A 240 13.03 -16.84 0.69
N PRO A 241 12.94 -16.38 -0.57
CA PRO A 241 13.99 -15.56 -1.17
C PRO A 241 14.36 -14.33 -0.33
N TYR A 242 13.36 -13.64 0.22
CA TYR A 242 13.60 -12.51 1.12
C TYR A 242 14.20 -12.98 2.45
N PHE A 243 13.59 -14.00 3.08
CA PHE A 243 14.01 -14.55 4.36
C PHE A 243 15.48 -15.00 4.35
N PHE A 244 15.86 -15.82 3.36
CA PHE A 244 17.22 -16.34 3.24
C PHE A 244 18.23 -15.22 3.02
N VAL A 245 17.96 -14.28 2.11
CA VAL A 245 18.89 -13.18 1.86
C VAL A 245 19.03 -12.28 3.10
N ARG A 246 17.90 -11.89 3.69
CA ARG A 246 17.84 -10.94 4.80
C ARG A 246 18.41 -11.52 6.09
N PHE A 247 17.99 -12.72 6.48
CA PHE A 247 18.27 -13.27 7.81
C PHE A 247 19.27 -14.40 7.84
N MET A 248 19.56 -15.03 6.70
CA MET A 248 20.59 -16.09 6.66
C MET A 248 21.86 -15.58 6.01
N LEU A 249 21.81 -15.05 4.79
CA LEU A 249 23.01 -14.64 4.03
C LEU A 249 23.61 -13.33 4.54
N THR A 250 22.79 -12.31 4.84
CA THR A 250 23.31 -10.99 5.26
C THR A 250 24.13 -11.06 6.56
N PRO A 251 23.79 -11.88 7.58
CA PRO A 251 24.62 -12.03 8.77
C PRO A 251 25.93 -12.83 8.58
N LEU A 252 26.07 -13.66 7.54
CA LEU A 252 27.22 -14.57 7.39
C LEU A 252 28.58 -13.88 7.36
N PRO A 253 28.79 -12.75 6.65
CA PRO A 253 30.07 -12.06 6.66
C PRO A 253 30.49 -11.61 8.07
N PHE A 254 29.51 -11.20 8.90
CA PHE A 254 29.78 -10.77 10.27
C PHE A 254 30.07 -11.94 11.19
N LEU A 255 29.44 -13.10 10.95
CA LEU A 255 29.78 -14.34 11.64
C LEU A 255 31.19 -14.81 11.29
N ALA A 256 31.56 -14.75 10.01
CA ALA A 256 32.92 -15.06 9.57
C ALA A 256 33.95 -14.11 10.20
N PHE A 257 33.61 -12.82 10.32
CA PHE A 257 34.44 -11.84 11.00
C PHE A 257 34.58 -12.14 12.51
N ASP A 258 33.48 -12.44 13.21
CA ASP A 258 33.51 -12.88 14.61
C ASP A 258 34.48 -14.05 14.81
N VAL A 259 34.40 -15.08 13.96
CA VAL A 259 35.31 -16.24 14.02
C VAL A 259 36.76 -15.82 13.78
N ALA A 260 37.01 -14.97 12.79
CA ALA A 260 38.35 -14.53 12.42
C ALA A 260 39.05 -13.72 13.53
N VAL A 261 38.30 -12.98 14.34
CA VAL A 261 38.85 -12.18 15.45
C VAL A 261 38.79 -12.89 16.81
N GLY A 262 38.41 -14.18 16.85
CA GLY A 262 38.24 -14.93 18.10
C GLY A 262 37.08 -14.40 18.97
N GLY A 263 36.10 -13.75 18.35
CA GLY A 263 34.94 -13.17 19.00
C GLY A 263 33.88 -14.20 19.41
N ASN A 264 32.94 -13.78 20.25
CA ASN A 264 31.85 -14.61 20.77
C ASN A 264 30.52 -14.44 19.99
N GLY A 265 30.60 -14.04 18.72
CA GLY A 265 29.42 -13.81 17.87
C GLY A 265 28.76 -12.44 18.07
N VAL A 266 29.44 -11.46 18.68
CA VAL A 266 28.83 -10.17 19.01
C VAL A 266 28.41 -9.40 17.76
N TYR A 267 29.20 -9.46 16.68
CA TYR A 267 28.95 -8.72 15.45
C TYR A 267 27.78 -9.34 14.66
N ALA A 268 27.76 -10.66 14.54
CA ALA A 268 26.66 -11.41 13.91
C ALA A 268 25.34 -11.24 14.67
N LYS A 269 25.36 -11.31 16.01
CA LYS A 269 24.16 -11.06 16.83
C LYS A 269 23.65 -9.63 16.68
N THR A 270 24.55 -8.65 16.69
CA THR A 270 24.20 -7.23 16.50
C THR A 270 23.56 -7.01 15.13
N ALA A 271 24.14 -7.59 14.07
CA ALA A 271 23.56 -7.55 12.72
C ALA A 271 22.17 -8.19 12.68
N MET A 272 22.00 -9.36 13.29
CA MET A 272 20.70 -10.05 13.35
C MET A 272 19.64 -9.19 14.06
N TYR A 273 19.96 -8.61 15.21
CA TYR A 273 19.04 -7.70 15.91
C TYR A 273 18.68 -6.50 15.05
N SER A 274 19.66 -5.87 14.40
CA SER A 274 19.42 -4.74 13.50
C SER A 274 18.50 -5.11 12.34
N LEU A 275 18.65 -6.30 11.75
CA LEU A 275 17.80 -6.79 10.66
C LEU A 275 16.37 -7.03 11.13
N VAL A 276 16.18 -7.68 12.29
CA VAL A 276 14.86 -7.92 12.89
C VAL A 276 14.17 -6.61 13.26
N PHE A 277 14.86 -5.69 13.91
CA PHE A 277 14.30 -4.39 14.26
C PHE A 277 14.02 -3.52 13.03
N ALA A 278 14.83 -3.61 11.98
CA ALA A 278 14.54 -2.94 10.71
C ALA A 278 13.24 -3.47 10.07
N GLU A 279 12.96 -4.78 10.16
CA GLU A 279 11.68 -5.32 9.69
C GLU A 279 10.50 -4.85 10.52
N ILE A 280 10.61 -4.86 11.84
CA ILE A 280 9.55 -4.37 12.73
C ILE A 280 9.27 -2.89 12.42
N LEU A 281 10.32 -2.07 12.30
CA LEU A 281 10.19 -0.66 11.94
C LEU A 281 9.58 -0.47 10.55
N THR A 282 9.98 -1.30 9.56
CA THR A 282 9.40 -1.25 8.21
C THR A 282 7.91 -1.55 8.25
N ASN A 283 7.49 -2.57 9.00
CA ASN A 283 6.08 -2.95 9.13
C ASN A 283 5.26 -1.83 9.79
N ILE A 284 5.75 -1.27 10.91
CA ILE A 284 5.07 -0.18 11.61
C ILE A 284 4.97 1.04 10.70
N HIS A 285 6.07 1.42 10.06
CA HIS A 285 6.11 2.58 9.18
C HIS A 285 5.14 2.39 8.01
N SER A 286 5.22 1.27 7.29
CA SER A 286 4.32 0.98 6.18
C SER A 286 2.85 0.88 6.61
N PHE A 287 2.56 0.32 7.79
CA PHE A 287 1.21 0.27 8.34
C PHE A 287 0.64 1.67 8.55
N ILE A 288 1.43 2.56 9.16
CA ILE A 288 1.03 3.95 9.43
C ILE A 288 0.78 4.70 8.11
N ILE A 289 1.65 4.55 7.11
CA ILE A 289 1.51 5.34 5.88
C ILE A 289 0.55 4.72 4.86
N ILE A 290 0.26 3.41 4.88
CA ILE A 290 -0.65 2.78 3.91
C ILE A 290 -2.08 2.71 4.47
N ALA A 291 -2.28 2.02 5.60
CA ALA A 291 -3.63 1.72 6.09
C ALA A 291 -4.39 2.99 6.49
N THR A 292 -3.69 4.05 6.90
CA THR A 292 -4.34 5.29 7.36
C THR A 292 -4.81 6.18 6.21
N ASN A 293 -4.41 5.89 4.96
CA ASN A 293 -4.86 6.60 3.76
C ASN A 293 -6.30 6.25 3.36
N HIS A 294 -6.82 5.10 3.78
CA HIS A 294 -8.10 4.55 3.33
C HIS A 294 -9.10 4.31 4.47
N ALA A 295 -8.75 4.65 5.70
CA ALA A 295 -9.59 4.42 6.86
C ALA A 295 -9.84 5.70 7.67
N GLY A 296 -11.11 5.96 7.98
CA GLY A 296 -11.55 6.98 8.91
C GLY A 296 -13.06 7.22 8.82
N ASP A 297 -13.63 7.73 9.91
CA ASP A 297 -15.02 8.17 10.03
C ASP A 297 -15.35 9.41 9.18
N ASP A 298 -14.36 9.97 8.49
CA ASP A 298 -14.46 11.04 7.51
C ASP A 298 -14.31 10.56 6.04
N LEU A 299 -14.06 9.26 5.82
CA LEU A 299 -13.95 8.65 4.50
C LEU A 299 -15.18 7.79 4.19
N TYR A 300 -15.51 7.71 2.90
CA TYR A 300 -16.65 6.95 2.44
C TYR A 300 -16.29 5.51 2.07
N ARG A 301 -17.27 4.63 2.23
CA ARG A 301 -17.32 3.28 1.69
C ARG A 301 -18.58 3.08 0.87
N PHE A 302 -18.54 2.11 -0.04
CA PHE A 302 -19.60 1.81 -1.01
C PHE A 302 -20.04 0.35 -0.94
N ASN A 303 -21.30 0.09 -1.28
CA ASN A 303 -21.91 -1.25 -1.28
C ASN A 303 -22.25 -1.75 -2.69
N CYS A 304 -21.94 -0.97 -3.72
CA CYS A 304 -22.12 -1.33 -5.11
C CYS A 304 -20.86 -0.98 -5.89
N HIS A 305 -20.66 -1.66 -7.02
CA HIS A 305 -19.54 -1.38 -7.91
C HIS A 305 -19.88 -0.26 -8.91
N CYS A 306 -18.87 0.52 -9.31
CA CYS A 306 -19.02 1.55 -10.32
C CYS A 306 -18.15 1.26 -11.55
N THR A 307 -18.61 1.71 -12.71
CA THR A 307 -17.89 1.56 -13.97
C THR A 307 -16.51 2.22 -13.88
N PRO A 308 -15.41 1.54 -14.21
CA PRO A 308 -14.07 2.12 -14.13
C PRO A 308 -13.92 3.40 -14.98
N ARG A 309 -13.20 4.40 -14.44
CA ARG A 309 -12.93 5.71 -15.11
C ARG A 309 -14.19 6.52 -15.49
N SER A 310 -15.33 6.20 -14.88
CA SER A 310 -16.58 6.99 -14.92
C SER A 310 -16.53 8.22 -13.99
N CYS A 311 -17.61 8.99 -13.93
CA CYS A 311 -17.69 10.15 -13.03
C CYS A 311 -17.64 9.70 -11.57
N THR A 312 -18.43 8.67 -11.25
CA THR A 312 -18.49 8.04 -9.93
C THR A 312 -17.14 7.46 -9.55
N PHE A 313 -16.45 6.78 -10.48
CA PHE A 313 -15.12 6.24 -10.22
C PHE A 313 -14.16 7.31 -9.71
N PHE A 314 -14.02 8.43 -10.44
CA PHE A 314 -13.11 9.51 -10.02
C PHE A 314 -13.53 10.15 -8.71
N LEU A 315 -14.84 10.33 -8.48
CA LEU A 315 -15.34 10.85 -7.21
C LEU A 315 -14.93 9.94 -6.04
N ARG A 316 -15.16 8.62 -6.17
CA ARG A 316 -14.83 7.63 -5.14
C ARG A 316 -13.34 7.61 -4.81
N GLN A 317 -12.46 7.79 -5.81
CA GLN A 317 -11.02 7.91 -5.58
C GLN A 317 -10.65 9.07 -4.65
N VAL A 318 -11.36 10.20 -4.77
CA VAL A 318 -11.14 11.39 -3.93
C VAL A 318 -11.71 11.20 -2.52
N ILE A 319 -12.96 10.78 -2.40
CA ILE A 319 -13.68 10.80 -1.11
C ILE A 319 -13.41 9.58 -0.21
N SER A 320 -12.61 8.64 -0.71
CA SER A 320 -12.21 7.41 0.00
C SER A 320 -10.69 7.34 0.22
N SER A 321 -10.00 8.40 -0.15
CA SER A 321 -8.57 8.59 0.06
C SER A 321 -8.31 9.85 0.88
N VAL A 322 -7.21 9.87 1.62
CA VAL A 322 -6.73 11.07 2.30
C VAL A 322 -5.28 11.34 1.93
N ASN A 323 -4.92 12.62 1.82
CA ASN A 323 -3.54 13.05 1.69
C ASN A 323 -2.94 13.38 3.06
N TYR A 324 -1.62 13.22 3.19
CA TYR A 324 -0.86 13.67 4.35
C TYR A 324 -0.30 15.08 4.11
N PRO A 325 0.43 15.71 5.06
CA PRO A 325 1.17 16.93 4.77
C PRO A 325 2.07 16.72 3.54
N LEU A 326 1.76 17.47 2.48
CA LEU A 326 2.55 17.55 1.26
C LEU A 326 3.79 18.39 1.55
N GLY A 327 4.89 18.15 0.84
CA GLY A 327 6.08 18.95 1.08
C GLY A 327 7.19 18.77 0.07
N THR A 328 8.39 18.65 0.62
CA THR A 328 9.62 18.42 -0.14
C THR A 328 9.82 16.92 -0.36
N ASP A 329 10.71 16.56 -1.28
CA ASP A 329 11.06 15.16 -1.52
C ASP A 329 11.47 14.40 -0.26
N LEU A 330 12.03 15.06 0.77
CA LEU A 330 12.35 14.42 2.04
C LEU A 330 11.08 14.04 2.82
N CYS A 331 10.10 14.95 2.89
CA CYS A 331 8.80 14.69 3.51
C CYS A 331 8.06 13.58 2.76
N ASP A 332 8.07 13.64 1.44
CA ASP A 332 7.38 12.68 0.59
C ASP A 332 8.05 11.31 0.65
N PHE A 333 9.39 11.26 0.71
CA PHE A 333 10.15 10.02 0.92
C PHE A 333 9.77 9.36 2.25
N MET A 334 9.62 10.14 3.33
CA MET A 334 9.19 9.60 4.63
C MET A 334 7.73 9.15 4.65
N HIS A 335 6.87 9.66 3.76
CA HIS A 335 5.50 9.17 3.58
C HIS A 335 5.38 8.10 2.48
N GLY A 336 6.49 7.62 1.91
CA GLY A 336 6.47 6.65 0.82
C GLY A 336 5.79 7.15 -0.46
N TRP A 337 5.75 8.48 -0.66
CA TRP A 337 4.94 9.16 -1.67
C TRP A 337 3.42 8.94 -1.56
N LEU A 338 2.96 8.23 -0.53
CA LEU A 338 1.54 7.98 -0.24
C LEU A 338 0.85 9.19 0.41
N ASN A 339 1.59 10.27 0.62
CA ASN A 339 1.00 11.56 0.97
C ASN A 339 0.20 12.19 -0.18
N TYR A 340 0.30 11.64 -1.39
CA TYR A 340 -0.45 12.00 -2.60
C TYR A 340 -1.49 10.94 -2.99
N GLN A 341 -2.14 10.32 -2.02
CA GLN A 341 -3.02 9.18 -2.27
C GLN A 341 -4.22 9.50 -3.18
N ILE A 342 -4.78 10.70 -3.07
CA ILE A 342 -5.87 11.13 -3.95
C ILE A 342 -5.39 11.16 -5.41
N GLU A 343 -4.26 11.83 -5.68
CA GLU A 343 -3.71 11.95 -7.03
C GLU A 343 -3.25 10.59 -7.57
N HIS A 344 -2.71 9.76 -6.69
CA HIS A 344 -2.27 8.41 -7.00
C HIS A 344 -3.43 7.54 -7.51
N HIS A 345 -4.58 7.55 -6.85
CA HIS A 345 -5.75 6.78 -7.30
C HIS A 345 -6.43 7.36 -8.54
N LEU A 346 -6.39 8.68 -8.73
CA LEU A 346 -6.90 9.32 -9.94
C LEU A 346 -6.05 8.97 -11.18
N TRP A 347 -4.73 8.98 -11.03
CA TRP A 347 -3.77 8.78 -12.13
C TRP A 347 -2.58 7.91 -11.71
N PRO A 348 -2.78 6.61 -11.46
CA PRO A 348 -1.74 5.73 -10.92
C PRO A 348 -0.51 5.62 -11.83
N ASP A 349 -0.69 5.80 -13.14
CA ASP A 349 0.35 5.72 -14.16
C ASP A 349 1.13 7.02 -14.40
N LEU A 350 1.00 8.01 -13.51
CA LEU A 350 1.85 9.20 -13.48
C LEU A 350 3.06 9.03 -12.56
N SER A 351 4.07 9.88 -12.76
CA SER A 351 5.28 9.93 -11.95
C SER A 351 5.04 10.56 -10.58
N MET A 352 5.96 10.29 -9.65
CA MET A 352 6.04 10.98 -8.34
C MET A 352 6.03 12.51 -8.46
N LEU A 353 6.75 13.04 -9.44
CA LEU A 353 6.88 14.47 -9.65
C LEU A 353 5.57 15.06 -10.23
N SER A 354 4.84 14.29 -11.03
CA SER A 354 3.51 14.65 -11.50
C SER A 354 2.51 14.75 -10.34
N TYR A 355 2.58 13.87 -9.34
CA TYR A 355 1.73 13.97 -8.15
C TYR A 355 1.96 15.25 -7.36
N GLN A 356 3.23 15.65 -7.17
CA GLN A 356 3.57 16.93 -6.54
C GLN A 356 2.94 18.13 -7.28
N LYS A 357 2.94 18.10 -8.62
CA LYS A 357 2.31 19.14 -9.46
C LYS A 357 0.78 19.09 -9.40
N ALA A 358 0.22 17.89 -9.33
CA ALA A 358 -1.21 17.65 -9.44
C ALA A 358 -1.96 18.09 -8.19
N ALA A 359 -1.44 17.80 -7.00
CA ALA A 359 -2.15 18.01 -5.74
C ALA A 359 -2.71 19.41 -5.49
N PRO A 360 -1.96 20.52 -5.69
CA PRO A 360 -2.54 21.85 -5.53
C PRO A 360 -3.65 22.14 -6.54
N ILE A 361 -3.55 21.61 -7.77
CA ILE A 361 -4.55 21.85 -8.82
C ILE A 361 -5.80 21.00 -8.55
N MET A 362 -5.62 19.75 -8.12
CA MET A 362 -6.72 18.85 -7.76
C MET A 362 -7.51 19.40 -6.57
N LEU A 363 -6.84 19.99 -5.58
CA LEU A 363 -7.50 20.70 -4.48
C LEU A 363 -8.42 21.82 -5.00
N GLU A 364 -7.97 22.63 -5.97
CA GLU A 364 -8.80 23.69 -6.55
C GLU A 364 -9.97 23.14 -7.37
N ILE A 365 -9.79 22.02 -8.08
CA ILE A 365 -10.89 21.30 -8.76
C ILE A 365 -11.92 20.84 -7.73
N CYS A 366 -11.49 20.17 -6.66
CA CYS A 366 -12.40 19.75 -5.59
C CYS A 366 -13.17 20.93 -4.98
N LYS A 367 -12.50 22.06 -4.71
CA LYS A 367 -13.15 23.28 -4.22
C LYS A 367 -14.19 23.82 -5.20
N LYS A 368 -13.85 23.90 -6.50
CA LYS A 368 -14.77 24.35 -7.56
C LYS A 368 -16.07 23.54 -7.58
N HIS A 369 -15.97 22.23 -7.35
CA HIS A 369 -17.09 21.28 -7.39
C HIS A 369 -17.69 20.97 -6.01
N ASN A 370 -17.24 21.64 -4.95
CA ASN A 370 -17.61 21.38 -3.55
C ASN A 370 -17.36 19.93 -3.08
N VAL A 371 -16.46 19.20 -3.73
CA VAL A 371 -16.07 17.84 -3.32
C VAL A 371 -15.06 17.93 -2.16
N PRO A 372 -15.25 17.18 -1.06
CA PRO A 372 -14.28 17.16 0.04
C PRO A 372 -12.92 16.63 -0.42
N TYR A 373 -11.88 17.44 -0.26
CA TYR A 373 -10.50 17.02 -0.42
C TYR A 373 -9.86 16.93 0.97
N ILE A 374 -9.66 15.71 1.48
CA ILE A 374 -9.20 15.51 2.84
C ILE A 374 -7.67 15.47 2.87
N LYS A 375 -7.09 16.31 3.73
CA LYS A 375 -5.65 16.33 4.00
C LYS A 375 -5.39 16.53 5.49
N HIS A 376 -4.79 15.55 6.15
CA HIS A 376 -4.55 15.58 7.61
C HIS A 376 -3.17 15.05 7.99
N ASN A 377 -2.70 15.37 9.20
CA ASN A 377 -1.49 14.79 9.77
C ASN A 377 -1.61 13.25 9.90
N VAL A 378 -0.53 12.53 9.57
CA VAL A 378 -0.50 11.05 9.56
C VAL A 378 -0.82 10.43 10.93
N PHE A 379 -0.45 11.06 12.05
CA PHE A 379 -0.77 10.54 13.39
C PHE A 379 -2.24 10.74 13.76
N TRP A 380 -2.87 11.81 13.25
CA TRP A 380 -4.32 11.97 13.36
C TRP A 380 -5.05 10.89 12.54
N ARG A 381 -4.54 10.57 11.35
CA ARG A 381 -5.05 9.45 10.54
C ARG A 381 -4.84 8.11 11.22
N LEU A 382 -3.70 7.89 11.88
CA LEU A 382 -3.46 6.70 12.70
C LEU A 382 -4.50 6.56 13.81
N LYS A 383 -4.81 7.65 14.53
CA LYS A 383 -5.88 7.61 15.54
C LYS A 383 -7.21 7.18 14.92
N LYS A 384 -7.64 7.82 13.82
CA LYS A 384 -8.89 7.48 13.13
C LYS A 384 -8.91 6.01 12.68
N LEU A 385 -7.84 5.54 12.03
CA LEU A 385 -7.67 4.13 11.67
C LEU A 385 -7.86 3.24 12.89
N THR A 386 -7.12 3.48 13.98
CA THR A 386 -7.22 2.62 15.17
C THR A 386 -8.62 2.62 15.77
N ASP A 387 -9.31 3.77 15.82
CA ASP A 387 -10.69 3.87 16.29
C ASP A 387 -11.67 3.07 15.40
N ILE A 388 -11.44 3.04 14.09
CA ILE A 388 -12.15 2.11 13.18
C ILE A 388 -11.80 0.66 13.56
N MET A 389 -10.53 0.29 13.66
CA MET A 389 -10.13 -1.10 13.93
C MET A 389 -10.70 -1.66 15.23
N VAL A 390 -10.76 -0.85 16.29
CA VAL A 390 -11.23 -1.27 17.62
C VAL A 390 -12.72 -1.07 17.86
N ASN A 391 -13.49 -0.70 16.84
CA ASN A 391 -14.94 -0.46 16.89
C ASN A 391 -15.36 0.75 17.75
N LYS A 392 -14.53 1.80 17.83
CA LYS A 392 -14.90 3.09 18.43
C LYS A 392 -15.55 4.05 17.44
N ALA A 393 -15.29 3.85 16.16
CA ALA A 393 -15.87 4.62 15.07
C ALA A 393 -16.20 3.70 13.89
N SER A 394 -16.95 4.23 12.92
CA SER A 394 -17.22 3.56 11.64
C SER A 394 -17.06 4.57 10.50
N MET A 395 -16.57 4.10 9.37
CA MET A 395 -16.46 4.83 8.12
C MET A 395 -17.85 5.20 7.59
N ARG A 396 -17.90 6.28 6.82
CA ARG A 396 -19.15 6.83 6.30
C ARG A 396 -19.68 5.92 5.20
N LYS A 397 -20.95 5.57 5.26
CA LYS A 397 -21.61 4.81 4.19
C LYS A 397 -22.14 5.81 3.17
N PHE A 398 -21.73 5.70 1.91
CA PHE A 398 -22.31 6.54 0.86
C PHE A 398 -23.81 6.22 0.70
N PRO A 399 -24.70 7.22 0.71
CA PRO A 399 -26.14 6.98 0.56
C PRO A 399 -26.51 6.43 -0.83
N VAL A 400 -27.13 5.25 -0.88
CA VAL A 400 -27.45 4.56 -2.16
C VAL A 400 -28.42 5.39 -3.01
N ALA A 401 -29.37 6.10 -2.37
CA ALA A 401 -30.33 6.97 -3.05
C ALA A 401 -29.70 8.16 -3.79
N PHE A 402 -28.40 8.44 -3.53
CA PHE A 402 -27.66 9.54 -4.13
C PHE A 402 -26.50 9.07 -5.02
N GLU A 403 -26.42 7.76 -5.31
CA GLU A 403 -25.50 7.25 -6.31
C GLU A 403 -25.85 7.76 -7.71
N TYR A 404 -24.85 8.03 -8.54
CA TYR A 404 -25.07 8.46 -9.92
C TYR A 404 -25.37 7.24 -10.79
N ALA A 405 -26.67 6.94 -10.92
CA ALA A 405 -27.20 5.75 -11.56
C ALA A 405 -26.55 5.35 -12.91
N PRO A 406 -26.19 6.28 -13.82
CA PRO A 406 -25.54 5.91 -15.09
C PRO A 406 -24.22 5.13 -14.95
N ASP A 407 -23.53 5.27 -13.82
CA ASP A 407 -22.21 4.68 -13.62
C ASP A 407 -22.23 3.39 -12.79
N ILE A 408 -23.34 3.07 -12.12
CA ILE A 408 -23.43 1.94 -11.20
C ILE A 408 -23.75 0.66 -11.97
N SER A 409 -22.89 -0.35 -11.85
CA SER A 409 -23.22 -1.70 -12.31
C SER A 409 -24.31 -2.26 -11.39
N GLU A 410 -25.31 -2.96 -11.94
CA GLU A 410 -26.47 -3.48 -11.20
C GLU A 410 -26.07 -3.99 -9.81
N VAL A 411 -26.75 -3.46 -8.79
CA VAL A 411 -26.53 -3.80 -7.38
C VAL A 411 -26.63 -5.31 -7.26
N GLN A 412 -25.52 -5.98 -6.92
CA GLN A 412 -25.57 -7.38 -6.52
C GLN A 412 -26.42 -7.44 -5.25
N HIS A 413 -27.65 -7.90 -5.42
CA HIS A 413 -28.65 -8.09 -4.36
C HIS A 413 -28.35 -9.33 -3.53
#